data_AF-A0A392SGD3-F1
#
_entry.id   AF-A0A392SGD3-F1
#
_cell.length_a   1.000
_cell.length_b   1.000
_cell.length_c   1.000
_cell.angle_alpha   90.00
_cell.angle_beta   90.00
_cell.angle_gamma   90.00
#
_symmetry.space_group_name_H-M   'P 1'
#
loop_
_entity.id
_entity.type
_entity.pdbx_description
1 polymer ?
#
loop_
_entity_poly.entity_id
_entity_poly.type
_entity_poly.pdbx_seq_one_letter_code
_entity_poly.pdbx_strand_id
1 'polypeptide(L)'
;AAGYVTKCSGEGIYFAAKSGRMCAEEIVQGSANGKRMVEESDLRKYLEKWDKTYWPTYKVLDILQKVFYRSNPAREAFVEMCADEYVQKMTFDSYLYKTVVPGN
;
A
#
# COMPACT_ATOMS: atom_id res chain seq x y z
N ALA A 1 -7.97 12.67 -0.22
CA ALA A 1 -9.32 12.11 -0.39
C ALA A 1 -9.44 10.71 0.22
N ALA A 2 -8.71 9.70 -0.28
CA ALA A 2 -8.85 8.31 0.20
C ALA A 2 -7.81 7.84 1.24
N GLY A 3 -6.86 8.69 1.64
CA GLY A 3 -5.94 8.39 2.76
C GLY A 3 -4.80 7.41 2.45
N TYR A 4 -4.60 7.03 1.19
CA TYR A 4 -3.63 6.01 0.77
C TYR A 4 -2.17 6.48 0.65
N VAL A 5 -1.87 7.69 1.11
CA VAL A 5 -0.49 8.17 1.15
C VAL A 5 0.17 7.63 2.41
N THR A 6 1.04 6.65 2.24
CA THR A 6 1.89 6.13 3.31
C THR A 6 2.80 7.21 3.82
N LYS A 7 2.72 7.48 5.13
CA LYS A 7 3.72 8.28 5.82
C LYS A 7 5.05 7.53 5.68
N CYS A 8 6.09 8.21 5.21
CA CYS A 8 7.49 7.75 5.13
C CYS A 8 7.97 6.99 3.88
N SER A 9 7.15 6.59 2.90
CA SER A 9 7.69 5.91 1.68
C SER A 9 7.94 6.81 0.47
N GLY A 10 7.40 8.04 0.46
CA GLY A 10 7.56 8.98 -0.67
C GLY A 10 6.76 8.62 -1.93
N GLU A 11 5.88 7.62 -1.88
CA GLU A 11 5.19 7.05 -3.05
C GLU A 11 3.77 7.57 -3.26
N GLY A 12 3.42 8.70 -2.64
CA GLY A 12 2.05 9.23 -2.66
C GLY A 12 1.48 9.44 -4.06
N ILE A 13 2.31 9.89 -5.02
CA ILE A 13 1.91 10.06 -6.42
C ILE A 13 1.55 8.72 -7.06
N TYR A 14 2.36 7.68 -6.82
CA TYR A 14 2.12 6.35 -7.37
C TYR A 14 0.80 5.78 -6.85
N PHE A 15 0.57 5.78 -5.52
CA PHE A 15 -0.65 5.22 -4.95
C PHE A 15 -1.90 6.02 -5.34
N ALA A 16 -1.81 7.34 -5.48
CA ALA A 16 -2.90 8.15 -5.99
C ALA A 16 -3.27 7.79 -7.43
N ALA A 17 -2.28 7.70 -8.33
CA ALA A 17 -2.49 7.33 -9.73
C ALA A 17 -3.01 5.89 -9.87
N LYS A 18 -2.45 4.95 -9.10
CA LYS A 18 -2.85 3.54 -9.11
C LYS A 18 -4.28 3.36 -8.57
N SER A 19 -4.63 4.05 -7.49
CA SER A 19 -5.99 4.08 -6.92
C SER A 19 -7.01 4.60 -7.94
N GLY A 20 -6.70 5.73 -8.60
CA GLY A 20 -7.57 6.31 -9.63
C GLY A 20 -7.80 5.34 -10.79
N ARG A 21 -6.75 4.66 -11.26
CA ARG A 21 -6.86 3.64 -12.31
C ARG A 21 -7.74 2.46 -11.89
N MET A 22 -7.51 1.89 -10.71
CA MET A 22 -8.31 0.75 -10.23
C MET A 22 -9.78 1.13 -10.06
N CYS A 23 -10.07 2.33 -9.54
CA CYS A 23 -11.43 2.84 -9.43
C CYS A 23 -12.10 2.99 -10.80
N ALA A 24 -11.39 3.56 -11.79
CA ALA A 24 -11.89 3.70 -13.16
C ALA A 24 -12.18 2.34 -13.81
N GLU A 25 -11.32 1.34 -13.61
CA GLU A 25 -11.52 -0.03 -14.10
C GLU A 25 -12.81 -0.65 -13.56
N GLU A 26 -13.11 -0.49 -12.25
CA GLU A 26 -14.37 -0.96 -11.67
C GLU A 26 -15.58 -0.15 -12.14
N ILE A 27 -15.44 1.17 -12.36
CA ILE A 27 -16.52 2.00 -12.93
C ILE A 27 -16.90 1.53 -14.34
N VAL A 28 -15.91 1.24 -15.19
CA VAL A 28 -16.16 0.71 -16.54
C VAL A 28 -16.87 -0.64 -16.49
N GLN A 29 -16.44 -1.53 -15.58
CA GLN A 29 -17.06 -2.84 -15.40
C GLN A 29 -18.48 -2.75 -14.82
N GLY A 30 -18.67 -1.98 -13.75
CA GLY A 30 -19.97 -1.79 -13.07
C GLY A 30 -21.00 -1.07 -13.93
N SER A 31 -20.56 -0.14 -14.78
CA SER A 31 -21.43 0.50 -15.77
C SER A 31 -21.78 -0.42 -16.96
N ALA A 32 -21.24 -1.64 -17.01
CA ALA A 32 -21.34 -2.54 -18.16
C ALA A 32 -20.94 -1.86 -19.48
N ASN A 33 -19.80 -1.15 -19.46
CA ASN A 33 -19.33 -0.27 -20.55
C ASN A 33 -20.33 0.85 -20.90
N GLY A 34 -20.87 1.52 -19.88
CA GLY A 34 -21.79 2.65 -20.05
C GLY A 34 -23.25 2.30 -20.34
N LYS A 35 -23.63 1.01 -20.27
CA LYS A 35 -25.02 0.56 -20.46
C LYS A 35 -25.91 0.82 -19.24
N ARG A 36 -25.33 0.99 -18.06
CA ARG A 36 -26.04 1.32 -16.82
C ARG A 36 -25.22 2.27 -15.96
N MET A 37 -25.91 2.93 -15.03
CA MET A 37 -25.25 3.72 -13.99
C MET A 37 -24.57 2.79 -12.96
N VAL A 38 -23.43 3.25 -12.45
CA VAL A 38 -22.67 2.58 -11.40
C VAL A 38 -23.40 2.72 -10.07
N GLU A 39 -23.42 1.65 -9.28
CA GLU A 39 -23.95 1.67 -7.92
C GLU A 39 -22.82 1.62 -6.88
N GLU A 40 -23.16 1.91 -5.61
CA GLU A 40 -22.21 1.81 -4.50
C GLU A 40 -21.56 0.40 -4.41
N SER A 41 -22.33 -0.64 -4.72
CA SER A 41 -21.87 -2.03 -4.74
C SER A 41 -20.72 -2.28 -5.72
N ASP A 42 -20.66 -1.55 -6.84
CA ASP A 42 -19.58 -1.64 -7.81
C ASP A 42 -18.31 -0.93 -7.30
N LEU A 43 -18.46 0.22 -6.63
CA LEU A 43 -17.35 0.94 -6.03
C LEU A 43 -16.75 0.20 -4.82
N ARG A 44 -17.57 -0.59 -4.11
CA ARG A 44 -17.08 -1.47 -3.04
C ARG A 44 -16.10 -2.51 -3.54
N LYS A 45 -16.28 -3.04 -4.76
CA LYS A 45 -15.33 -3.99 -5.37
C LYS A 45 -13.94 -3.37 -5.52
N TYR A 46 -13.88 -2.08 -5.89
CA TYR A 46 -12.63 -1.34 -5.95
C TYR A 46 -11.96 -1.26 -4.58
N LEU A 47 -12.72 -0.92 -3.53
CA LEU A 47 -12.22 -0.84 -2.15
C LEU A 47 -11.72 -2.21 -1.66
N GLU A 48 -12.47 -3.28 -1.91
CA GLU A 48 -12.05 -4.63 -1.53
C GLU A 48 -10.76 -5.07 -2.22
N LYS A 49 -10.63 -4.81 -3.53
CA LYS A 49 -9.40 -5.09 -4.30
C LYS A 49 -8.23 -4.27 -3.79
N TRP A 50 -8.46 -3.00 -3.48
CA TRP A 50 -7.47 -2.10 -2.90
C TRP A 50 -6.97 -2.62 -1.56
N ASP A 51 -7.88 -2.87 -0.62
CA ASP A 51 -7.55 -3.32 0.73
C ASP A 51 -6.82 -4.66 0.69
N LYS A 52 -7.31 -5.62 -0.10
CA LYS A 52 -6.63 -6.92 -0.23
C LYS A 52 -5.18 -6.78 -0.73
N THR A 53 -4.92 -5.81 -1.59
CA THR A 53 -3.60 -5.64 -2.22
C THR A 53 -2.63 -4.84 -1.35
N TYR A 54 -3.09 -3.73 -0.75
CA TYR A 54 -2.18 -2.74 -0.14
C TYR A 54 -2.34 -2.58 1.36
N TRP A 55 -3.44 -3.07 1.96
CA TRP A 55 -3.63 -3.00 3.41
C TRP A 55 -2.51 -3.68 4.20
N PRO A 56 -1.97 -4.86 3.80
CA PRO A 56 -0.82 -5.45 4.47
C PRO A 56 0.39 -4.53 4.50
N THR A 57 0.70 -3.87 3.38
CA THR A 57 1.79 -2.89 3.28
C THR A 57 1.60 -1.75 4.27
N TYR A 58 0.39 -1.20 4.36
CA TYR A 58 0.09 -0.12 5.29
C TYR A 58 0.19 -0.55 6.75
N LYS A 59 -0.22 -1.77 7.08
CA LYS A 59 -0.07 -2.31 8.43
C LYS A 59 1.38 -2.50 8.82
N VAL A 60 2.22 -3.03 7.94
CA VAL A 60 3.66 -3.17 8.21
C VAL A 60 4.28 -1.81 8.48
N LEU A 61 4.03 -0.81 7.63
CA LEU A 61 4.58 0.54 7.80
C LEU A 61 4.11 1.21 9.10
N ASP A 62 2.83 1.06 9.47
CA ASP A 62 2.29 1.57 10.74
C ASP A 62 2.95 0.89 11.96
N ILE A 63 3.19 -0.42 11.90
CA ILE A 63 3.90 -1.16 12.95
C ILE A 63 5.34 -0.67 13.05
N LEU A 64 6.06 -0.53 11.93
CA LEU A 64 7.43 -0.01 11.92
C LEU A 64 7.49 1.38 12.53
N GLN A 65 6.56 2.27 12.18
CA GLN A 65 6.45 3.59 12.78
C GLN A 65 6.22 3.52 14.29
N LYS A 66 5.25 2.71 14.72
CA LYS A 66 4.90 2.58 16.13
C LYS A 66 6.01 1.95 16.95
N VAL A 67 6.79 1.02 16.43
CA VAL A 67 7.85 0.36 17.19
C VAL A 67 9.11 1.21 17.21
N PHE A 68 9.59 1.61 16.04
CA PHE A 68 10.94 2.12 15.90
C PHE A 68 11.07 3.64 16.11
N TYR A 69 9.99 4.41 15.97
CA TYR A 69 10.06 5.88 16.10
C TYR A 69 9.76 6.40 17.52
N ARG A 70 9.61 5.51 18.52
CA ARG A 70 9.25 5.87 19.91
C ARG A 70 10.40 6.39 20.76
N SER A 71 11.64 5.98 20.51
CA SER A 71 12.79 6.36 21.33
C SER A 71 14.09 6.24 20.53
N ASN A 72 15.18 6.86 21.00
CA ASN A 72 16.48 6.77 20.33
C ASN A 72 17.00 5.32 20.23
N PRO A 73 16.94 4.48 21.29
CA PRO A 73 17.36 3.08 21.17
C PRO A 73 16.55 2.30 20.13
N ALA A 74 15.24 2.56 20.02
CA ALA A 74 14.41 1.92 19.01
C ALA A 74 14.80 2.37 17.59
N ARG A 75 15.18 3.63 17.40
CA ARG A 75 15.68 4.12 16.11
C ARG A 75 17.03 3.51 15.74
N GLU A 76 17.91 3.32 16.71
CA GLU A 76 19.21 2.65 16.49
C GLU A 76 19.01 1.18 16.12
N ALA A 77 18.12 0.46 16.81
CA ALA A 77 17.75 -0.91 16.47
C ALA A 77 17.14 -1.02 15.05
N PHE A 78 16.41 -0.01 14.60
CA PHE A 78 15.91 0.05 13.22
C PHE A 78 17.04 0.21 12.21
N VAL A 79 18.03 1.06 12.49
CA VAL A 79 19.20 1.22 11.62
C VAL A 79 20.01 -0.08 11.53
N GLU A 80 20.19 -0.76 12.66
CA GLU A 80 20.86 -2.07 12.68
C GLU A 80 20.09 -3.12 11.87
N MET A 81 18.76 -3.18 12.02
CA MET A 81 17.91 -4.04 11.20
C MET A 81 18.04 -3.72 9.70
N CYS A 82 18.13 -2.44 9.32
CA CYS A 82 18.33 -2.04 7.93
C CYS A 82 19.73 -2.40 7.36
N ALA A 83 20.71 -2.73 8.21
CA ALA A 83 22.01 -3.20 7.77
C ALA A 83 22.01 -4.67 7.31
N ASP A 84 20.98 -5.43 7.67
CA ASP A 84 20.82 -6.83 7.28
C ASP A 84 20.49 -6.98 5.77
N GLU A 85 21.23 -7.84 5.07
CA GLU A 85 21.09 -8.03 3.62
C GLU A 85 19.70 -8.56 3.22
N TYR A 86 19.10 -9.42 4.05
CA TYR A 86 17.77 -9.94 3.80
C TYR A 86 16.73 -8.82 3.94
N VAL A 87 16.84 -7.98 4.97
CA VAL A 87 15.97 -6.80 5.15
C VAL A 87 16.11 -5.82 3.98
N GLN A 88 17.33 -5.59 3.49
CA GLN A 88 17.57 -4.74 2.31
C GLN A 88 16.90 -5.30 1.07
N LYS A 89 17.07 -6.60 0.80
CA LYS A 89 16.43 -7.29 -0.32
C LYS A 89 14.91 -7.20 -0.23
N MET A 90 14.34 -7.52 0.92
CA MET A 90 12.88 -7.45 1.16
C MET A 90 12.35 -6.04 0.97
N THR A 91 13.08 -5.02 1.42
CA THR A 91 12.71 -3.61 1.25
C THR A 91 12.75 -3.21 -0.21
N PHE A 92 13.79 -3.59 -0.94
CA PHE A 92 13.93 -3.28 -2.35
C PHE A 92 12.86 -3.97 -3.20
N ASP A 93 12.62 -5.26 -2.98
CA ASP A 93 11.57 -5.99 -3.68
C ASP A 93 10.18 -5.42 -3.36
N SER A 94 9.90 -5.10 -2.10
CA SER A 94 8.64 -4.47 -1.71
C SER A 94 8.48 -3.08 -2.33
N TYR A 95 9.57 -2.33 -2.48
CA TYR A 95 9.57 -1.06 -3.19
C TYR A 95 9.38 -1.23 -4.70
N LEU A 96 9.97 -2.23 -5.35
CA LEU A 96 9.78 -2.43 -6.78
C LEU A 96 8.38 -2.94 -7.12
N TYR A 97 7.89 -3.92 -6.38
CA TYR A 97 6.60 -4.57 -6.64
C TYR A 97 5.42 -3.88 -5.94
N LYS A 98 5.70 -2.92 -5.06
CA LYS A 98 4.70 -2.10 -4.34
C LYS A 98 3.75 -2.91 -3.45
N THR A 99 4.15 -4.12 -3.09
CA THR A 99 3.44 -5.08 -2.23
C THR A 99 4.42 -5.69 -1.25
N VAL A 100 3.95 -6.09 -0.06
CA VAL A 100 4.76 -6.89 0.86
C VAL A 100 5.11 -8.23 0.19
N VAL A 101 6.40 -8.48 0.03
CA VAL A 101 6.88 -9.75 -0.52
C VAL A 101 6.85 -10.80 0.61
N PRO A 102 6.39 -12.03 0.37
CA PRO A 102 6.48 -13.10 1.36
C PRO A 102 7.97 -13.42 1.60
N GLY A 103 8.37 -13.52 2.87
CA GLY A 103 9.68 -14.07 3.22
C GLY A 103 9.75 -15.55 2.88
N ASN A 104 10.88 -15.99 2.31
CA ASN A 104 11.20 -17.41 2.12
C ASN A 104 11.92 -17.96 3.35
#